data_AF-A0A925FTX9-F1
#
_entry.id   AF-A0A925FTX9-F1
#
_cell.length_a   1.000
_cell.length_b   1.000
_cell.length_c   1.000
_cell.angle_alpha   90.00
_cell.angle_beta   90.00
_cell.angle_gamma   90.00
#
_symmetry.space_group_name_H-M   'P 1'
#
loop_
_entity.id
_entity.type
_entity.pdbx_description
1 polymer ?
#
loop_
_entity_poly.entity_id
_entity_poly.type
_entity_poly.pdbx_seq_one_letter_code
_entity_poly.pdbx_strand_id
1 'polypeptide(L)' 'SFENNVLDYVDLDIDILVWEDGSYKILDLEEFETNAVKYKYPGDVVLNAKNALDEVIGKIERREFPFKWQGP' A
#
# COMPACT_ATOMS: atom_id res chain seq x y z
N SER A 1 -12.72 -0.84 10.03
CA SER A 1 -14.20 -0.75 10.05
C SER A 1 -14.61 0.69 9.79
N PHE A 2 -15.84 0.93 9.35
CA PHE A 2 -16.40 2.28 9.31
C PHE A 2 -17.77 2.29 9.98
N GLU A 3 -17.86 2.89 11.15
CA GLU A 3 -19.06 2.87 12.00
C GLU A 3 -19.22 4.24 12.67
N ASN A 4 -20.46 4.72 12.84
CA ASN A 4 -20.75 6.00 13.49
C ASN A 4 -19.92 7.20 12.97
N ASN A 5 -19.65 7.22 11.66
CA ASN A 5 -18.80 8.23 11.01
C ASN A 5 -17.33 8.21 11.48
N VAL A 6 -16.86 7.08 12.00
CA VAL A 6 -15.49 6.83 12.43
C VAL A 6 -14.89 5.74 11.56
N LEU A 7 -13.71 6.00 10.99
CA LEU A 7 -12.93 5.05 10.21
C LEU A 7 -11.81 4.48 11.09
N ASP A 8 -11.89 3.19 11.37
CA ASP A 8 -10.82 2.44 12.03
C ASP A 8 -10.04 1.65 10.98
N TYR A 9 -8.72 1.76 11.04
CA TYR A 9 -7.81 1.04 10.17
C TYR A 9 -6.56 0.60 10.94
N VAL A 10 -5.85 -0.37 10.37
CA VAL A 10 -4.58 -0.89 10.87
C VAL A 10 -3.58 -0.77 9.74
N ASP A 11 -2.36 -0.38 10.08
CA ASP A 11 -1.24 -0.34 9.13
C ASP A 11 -0.73 -1.77 8.86
N LEU A 12 -0.36 -2.04 7.61
CA LEU A 12 0.11 -3.36 7.18
C LEU A 12 1.59 -3.36 6.80
N ASP A 13 2.35 -2.33 7.19
CA ASP A 13 3.80 -2.26 7.03
C ASP A 13 4.30 -2.20 5.57
N ILE A 14 3.43 -2.22 4.55
CA ILE A 14 3.85 -2.12 3.14
C ILE A 14 3.93 -0.65 2.73
N ASP A 15 5.14 -0.18 2.48
CA ASP A 15 5.41 1.19 2.05
C ASP A 15 5.91 1.28 0.60
N ILE A 16 5.60 2.40 -0.06
CA ILE A 16 6.12 2.73 -1.39
C ILE A 16 6.70 4.14 -1.37
N LEU A 17 8.01 4.24 -1.61
CA LEU A 17 8.68 5.52 -1.84
C LEU A 17 8.61 5.84 -3.33
N VAL A 18 8.05 7.00 -3.68
CA VAL A 18 7.91 7.47 -5.08
C VAL A 18 8.66 8.78 -5.24
N TRP A 19 9.50 8.87 -6.26
CA TRP A 19 10.23 10.09 -6.62
C TRP A 19 9.44 10.91 -7.67
N GLU A 20 9.79 12.19 -7.83
CA GLU A 20 9.11 13.12 -8.76
C GLU A 20 9.16 12.66 -10.22
N ASP A 21 10.19 11.90 -10.61
CA ASP A 21 10.32 11.34 -11.96
C ASP A 21 9.43 10.10 -12.18
N GLY A 22 8.70 9.65 -11.15
CA GLY A 22 7.84 8.48 -11.17
C GLY A 22 8.57 7.15 -10.93
N SER A 23 9.89 7.16 -10.70
CA SER A 23 10.56 5.98 -10.16
C SER A 23 10.04 5.69 -8.75
N TYR A 24 10.08 4.42 -8.33
CA TYR A 24 9.59 4.00 -7.02
C TYR A 24 10.37 2.82 -6.45
N LYS A 25 10.25 2.63 -5.13
CA LYS A 25 10.80 1.51 -4.39
C LYS A 25 9.77 1.01 -3.38
N ILE A 26 9.54 -0.29 -3.38
CA ILE A 26 8.74 -0.98 -2.35
C ILE A 26 9.64 -1.19 -1.13
N LEU A 27 9.13 -0.86 0.04
CA LEU A 27 9.81 -0.96 1.33
C LEU A 27 9.04 -1.92 2.25
N ASP A 28 9.76 -2.47 3.22
CA ASP A 28 9.21 -3.20 4.39
C ASP A 28 8.32 -4.42 4.10
N LEU A 29 8.44 -4.98 2.89
CA LEU A 29 7.74 -6.22 2.50
C LEU A 29 8.11 -7.42 3.40
N GLU A 30 9.36 -7.53 3.84
CA GLU A 30 9.81 -8.58 4.77
C GLU A 30 9.17 -8.43 6.16
N GLU A 31 8.96 -7.19 6.62
CA GLU A 31 8.28 -6.91 7.88
C GLU A 31 6.80 -7.28 7.79
N PHE A 32 6.11 -6.89 6.71
CA PHE A 32 4.75 -7.34 6.43
C PHE A 32 4.63 -8.87 6.44
N GLU A 33 5.51 -9.58 5.74
CA GLU A 33 5.49 -11.05 5.70
C GLU A 33 5.72 -11.67 7.09
N THR A 34 6.67 -11.12 7.85
CA THR A 34 6.97 -11.55 9.22
C THR A 34 5.78 -11.32 10.16
N ASN A 35 5.18 -10.13 10.10
CA ASN A 35 4.04 -9.75 10.93
C ASN A 35 2.78 -10.52 10.55
N ALA A 36 2.57 -10.80 9.25
CA ALA A 36 1.46 -11.62 8.78
C ALA A 36 1.49 -13.03 9.38
N VAL A 37 2.67 -13.63 9.50
CA VAL A 37 2.84 -14.92 10.18
C VAL A 37 2.67 -14.77 11.69
N LYS A 38 3.39 -13.82 12.30
CA LYS A 38 3.43 -13.61 13.76
C LYS A 38 2.04 -13.34 14.36
N TYR A 39 1.25 -12.49 13.70
CA TYR A 39 -0.07 -12.08 14.15
C TYR A 39 -1.22 -12.81 13.45
N LYS A 40 -0.90 -13.77 12.56
CA LYS A 40 -1.88 -14.60 11.85
C LYS A 40 -2.90 -13.76 11.10
N TYR A 41 -2.41 -12.88 10.22
CA TYR A 41 -3.29 -12.08 9.38
C TYR A 41 -4.26 -13.00 8.61
N PRO A 42 -5.55 -12.65 8.51
CA PRO A 42 -6.49 -13.38 7.68
C PRO A 42 -6.01 -13.47 6.22
N GLY A 43 -6.26 -14.60 5.56
CA GLY A 43 -5.74 -14.83 4.21
C GLY A 43 -6.30 -13.84 3.17
N ASP A 44 -7.54 -13.40 3.36
CA ASP A 44 -8.19 -12.34 2.57
C ASP A 44 -7.52 -10.97 2.80
N VAL A 45 -7.10 -10.65 4.02
CA VAL A 45 -6.32 -9.43 4.32
C VAL A 45 -5.00 -9.45 3.55
N VAL A 46 -4.26 -10.57 3.60
CA VAL A 46 -2.99 -10.70 2.87
C VAL A 46 -3.19 -10.60 1.35
N LEU A 47 -4.24 -11.24 0.83
CA LEU A 47 -4.58 -11.17 -0.59
C LEU A 47 -4.94 -9.74 -1.02
N ASN A 48 -5.76 -9.04 -0.23
CA ASN A 48 -6.16 -7.67 -0.52
C ASN A 48 -4.97 -6.70 -0.46
N ALA A 49 -4.05 -6.88 0.49
CA ALA A 49 -2.82 -6.08 0.56
C ALA A 49 -1.97 -6.21 -0.71
N LYS A 50 -1.80 -7.44 -1.22
CA LYS A 50 -1.07 -7.69 -2.48
C LYS A 50 -1.76 -7.08 -3.69
N ASN A 51 -3.08 -7.25 -3.80
CA ASN A 51 -3.86 -6.65 -4.89
C ASN A 51 -3.80 -5.11 -4.86
N ALA A 52 -3.87 -4.51 -3.66
CA ALA A 52 -3.77 -3.06 -3.48
C ALA A 52 -2.37 -2.55 -3.86
N LEU A 53 -1.30 -3.28 -3.49
CA LEU A 53 0.06 -2.97 -3.92
C LEU A 53 0.18 -2.95 -5.45
N ASP A 54 -0.33 -3.97 -6.14
CA ASP A 54 -0.33 -4.04 -7.61
C ASP A 54 -1.12 -2.87 -8.22
N GLU A 55 -2.28 -2.52 -7.65
CA GLU A 55 -3.10 -1.39 -8.12
C GLU A 55 -2.34 -0.05 -7.98
N VAL A 56 -1.71 0.18 -6.82
CA VAL A 56 -0.97 1.41 -6.54
C VAL A 56 0.26 1.52 -7.44
N ILE A 57 1.02 0.44 -7.62
CA ILE A 57 2.12 0.38 -8.59
C ILE A 57 1.64 0.75 -9.99
N GLY A 58 0.53 0.16 -10.44
CA GLY A 58 -0.04 0.50 -11.74
C GLY A 58 -0.40 1.98 -11.87
N LYS A 59 -0.93 2.61 -10.82
CA LYS A 59 -1.22 4.05 -10.80
C LYS A 59 0.04 4.91 -10.87
N ILE A 60 1.12 4.50 -10.19
CA ILE A 60 2.42 5.17 -10.25
C ILE A 60 2.97 5.10 -11.68
N GLU A 61 3.02 3.90 -12.26
CA GLU A 61 3.56 3.67 -13.61
C GLU A 61 2.79 4.46 -14.69
N ARG A 62 1.47 4.56 -14.56
CA ARG A 62 0.63 5.33 -15.48
C ARG A 62 0.58 6.83 -15.17
N ARG A 63 1.25 7.29 -14.10
CA ARG A 63 1.19 8.67 -13.59
C ARG A 63 -0.25 9.16 -13.39
N GLU A 64 -1.08 8.27 -12.86
CA GLU A 64 -2.47 8.55 -12.54
C GLU A 64 -2.58 9.22 -11.17
N PHE A 65 -3.71 9.90 -10.90
CA PHE A 65 -3.99 10.40 -9.55
C PHE A 65 -3.88 9.26 -8.52
N PRO A 66 -3.19 9.44 -7.38
CA PRO A 66 -2.61 10.69 -6.87
C PRO A 66 -1.16 10.99 -7.30
N PHE A 67 -0.52 10.12 -8.09
CA PHE A 67 0.88 10.21 -8.52
C PHE A 67 1.11 11.08 -9.75
N LYS A 68 0.06 11.79 -10.22
CA LYS A 68 0.19 12.82 -11.24
C LYS A 68 0.81 14.08 -10.64
N TRP A 69 2.14 14.13 -10.57
CA TRP A 69 2.87 15.34 -10.20
C TRP A 69 2.76 16.39 -11.32
N GLN A 70 2.35 17.62 -10.97
CA GLN A 70 2.25 18.73 -11.92
C GLN A 70 3.41 19.73 -11.81
N GLY A 71 4.38 19.50 -10.90
CA GLY A 71 5.44 20.46 -10.59
C GLY A 71 4.91 21.74 -9.91
N PRO A 72 5.81 22.60 -9.41
CA PRO A 72 5.52 24.02 -9.18
C PRO A 72 5.33 24.78 -10.50
#